data_AF-A0A5D0WSF9-F1
#
_entry.id   AF-A0A5D0WSF9-F1
#
_cell.length_a   1.000
_cell.length_b   1.000
_cell.length_c   1.000
_cell.angle_alpha   90.00
_cell.angle_beta   90.00
_cell.angle_gamma   90.00
#
_symmetry.space_group_name_H-M   'P 1'
#
loop_
_entity.id
_entity.type
_entity.pdbx_description
1 polymer ?
#
loop_
_entity_poly.entity_id
_entity_poly.type
_entity_poly.pdbx_seq_one_letter_code
_entity_poly.pdbx_strand_id
1 'polypeptide(L)'
;KIKSAGFDYVRLSHYPHSPAFMEAADELGIVLLDAVLGWQYYNSDPAFEAHIVQSCEDLIRRDRNYASVVAWECSLNESDMPYAFIATLSETVHQHFPGAFSAGWEHGYDIFVQARQHRLQHYETPTQPYIVSEYG
;
A
#
# COMPACT_ATOMS: atom_id res chain seq x y z
N LYS A 1 -15.96 -4.92 15.46
CA LYS A 1 -15.07 -4.37 16.52
C LYS A 1 -14.32 -3.13 16.03
N ILE A 2 -13.61 -3.17 14.90
CA ILE A 2 -12.89 -2.01 14.30
C ILE A 2 -13.81 -0.78 14.19
N LYS A 3 -14.90 -0.87 13.43
CA LYS A 3 -15.87 0.22 13.27
C LYS A 3 -16.47 0.70 14.61
N SER A 4 -16.84 -0.25 15.48
CA SER A 4 -17.42 0.06 16.80
C SER A 4 -16.45 0.81 17.73
N ALA A 5 -15.14 0.69 17.50
CA ALA A 5 -14.12 1.42 18.24
C ALA A 5 -13.83 2.82 17.64
N GLY A 6 -14.53 3.21 16.57
CA GLY A 6 -14.41 4.53 15.93
C GLY A 6 -13.37 4.60 14.81
N PHE A 7 -12.85 3.46 14.34
CA PHE A 7 -11.93 3.44 13.20
C PHE A 7 -12.69 3.39 11.87
N ASP A 8 -12.30 4.28 10.95
CA ASP A 8 -12.84 4.39 9.60
C ASP A 8 -11.82 4.02 8.51
N TYR A 9 -10.60 3.66 8.89
CA TYR A 9 -9.49 3.32 7.99
C TYR A 9 -8.71 2.12 8.49
N VAL A 10 -8.32 1.23 7.59
CA VAL A 10 -7.42 0.09 7.84
C VAL A 10 -6.38 0.00 6.72
N ARG A 11 -5.10 -0.06 7.09
CA ARG A 11 -4.02 -0.50 6.21
C ARG A 11 -3.91 -2.02 6.27
N LEU A 12 -3.88 -2.69 5.12
CA LEU A 12 -3.82 -4.15 5.03
C LEU A 12 -2.37 -4.69 5.14
N SER A 13 -1.70 -4.28 6.21
CA SER A 13 -0.31 -4.66 6.52
C SER A 13 -0.14 -6.17 6.64
N HIS A 14 0.74 -6.84 5.88
CA HIS A 14 1.38 -6.40 4.62
C HIS A 14 1.17 -7.52 3.60
N TYR A 15 -0.11 -7.77 3.28
CA TYR A 15 -0.53 -8.82 2.38
C TYR A 15 -2.02 -8.67 2.02
N PRO A 16 -2.43 -9.25 0.88
CA PRO A 16 -3.83 -9.28 0.47
C PRO A 16 -4.68 -10.02 1.51
N HIS A 17 -5.79 -9.42 1.93
CA HIS A 17 -6.72 -10.04 2.88
C HIS A 17 -7.79 -10.88 2.17
N SER A 18 -8.61 -11.60 2.94
CA SER A 18 -9.67 -12.44 2.39
C SER A 18 -10.79 -11.60 1.76
N PRO A 19 -11.45 -12.08 0.69
CA PRO A 19 -12.60 -11.39 0.09
C PRO A 19 -13.71 -11.04 1.11
N ALA A 20 -13.93 -11.92 2.10
CA ALA A 20 -14.89 -11.67 3.18
C ALA A 20 -14.54 -10.44 4.04
N PHE A 21 -13.26 -10.12 4.22
CA PHE A 21 -12.87 -8.89 4.90
C PHE A 21 -13.16 -7.65 4.05
N MET A 22 -12.86 -7.73 2.74
CA MET A 22 -13.10 -6.65 1.79
C MET A 22 -14.61 -6.34 1.67
N GLU A 23 -15.44 -7.38 1.57
CA GLU A 23 -16.91 -7.27 1.56
C GLU A 23 -17.44 -6.61 2.85
N ALA A 24 -16.89 -6.99 4.01
CA ALA A 24 -17.28 -6.39 5.27
C ALA A 24 -16.84 -4.92 5.37
N ALA A 25 -15.69 -4.54 4.79
CA ALA A 25 -15.23 -3.16 4.75
C ALA A 25 -16.14 -2.28 3.88
N ASP A 26 -16.56 -2.78 2.72
CA ASP A 26 -17.57 -2.15 1.87
C ASP A 26 -18.90 -1.95 2.63
N GLU A 27 -19.42 -3.01 3.26
CA GLU A 27 -20.71 -2.96 3.98
C GLU A 27 -20.68 -1.99 5.18
N LEU A 28 -19.56 -1.96 5.92
CA LEU A 28 -19.44 -1.16 7.14
C LEU A 28 -18.92 0.26 6.89
N GLY A 29 -18.53 0.59 5.66
CA GLY A 29 -17.90 1.86 5.33
C GLY A 29 -16.57 2.05 6.05
N ILE A 30 -15.66 1.09 5.90
CA ILE A 30 -14.27 1.17 6.36
C ILE A 30 -13.38 1.32 5.12
N VAL A 31 -12.58 2.38 5.08
CA VAL A 31 -11.66 2.67 3.98
C VAL A 31 -10.39 1.83 4.10
N LEU A 32 -9.90 1.30 2.98
CA LEU A 32 -8.75 0.40 2.92
C LEU A 32 -7.59 1.00 2.11
N LEU A 33 -6.38 0.83 2.64
CA LEU A 33 -5.14 0.82 1.88
C LEU A 33 -4.74 -0.65 1.68
N ASP A 34 -4.90 -1.15 0.45
CA ASP A 34 -4.67 -2.56 0.14
C ASP A 34 -3.22 -2.80 -0.27
N ALA A 35 -2.60 -3.89 0.18
CA ALA A 35 -1.15 -4.06 0.14
C ALA A 35 -0.72 -5.42 -0.43
N VAL A 36 0.37 -5.41 -1.19
CA VAL A 36 1.04 -6.64 -1.63
C VAL A 36 1.77 -7.31 -0.47
N LEU A 37 2.13 -8.59 -0.65
CA LEU A 37 2.98 -9.30 0.29
C LEU A 37 4.42 -8.77 0.24
N GLY A 38 4.98 -8.40 1.39
CA GLY A 38 6.40 -8.06 1.49
C GLY A 38 6.79 -7.43 2.82
N TRP A 39 7.97 -7.77 3.33
CA TRP A 39 8.53 -7.14 4.53
C TRP A 39 10.06 -7.30 4.62
N GLN A 40 10.79 -6.20 4.83
CA GLN A 40 12.23 -6.15 5.14
C GLN A 40 13.16 -6.95 4.21
N TYR A 41 12.71 -7.23 3.00
CA TYR A 41 13.45 -7.99 2.02
C TYR A 41 13.12 -7.53 0.60
N TYR A 42 14.18 -7.28 -0.16
CA TYR A 42 14.19 -7.08 -1.59
C TYR A 42 15.37 -7.87 -2.16
N ASN A 43 15.19 -8.44 -3.36
CA ASN A 43 16.24 -9.12 -4.10
C ASN A 43 16.31 -8.54 -5.51
N SER A 44 17.53 -8.21 -5.95
CA SER A 44 17.77 -7.64 -7.29
C SER A 44 17.72 -8.66 -8.43
N ASP A 45 17.36 -9.91 -8.16
CA ASP A 45 17.05 -10.90 -9.19
C ASP A 45 15.86 -10.40 -10.03
N PRO A 46 15.98 -10.25 -11.36
CA PRO A 46 14.87 -9.84 -12.22
C PRO A 46 13.62 -10.72 -12.08
N ALA A 47 13.76 -11.99 -11.72
CA ALA A 47 12.63 -12.87 -11.46
C ALA A 47 11.86 -12.45 -10.20
N PHE A 48 12.56 -11.98 -9.17
CA PHE A 48 11.94 -11.46 -7.95
C PHE A 48 11.12 -10.20 -8.27
N GLU A 49 11.71 -9.22 -8.96
CA GLU A 49 11.01 -8.00 -9.36
C GLU A 49 9.76 -8.29 -10.21
N ALA A 50 9.90 -9.18 -11.21
CA ALA A 50 8.78 -9.60 -12.04
C ALA A 50 7.64 -10.24 -11.22
N HIS A 51 7.97 -11.04 -10.21
CA HIS A 51 6.96 -11.63 -9.32
C HIS A 51 6.24 -10.60 -8.45
N ILE A 52 6.94 -9.58 -7.96
CA ILE A 52 6.30 -8.51 -7.17
C ILE A 52 5.41 -7.64 -8.05
N VAL A 53 5.85 -7.29 -9.27
CA VAL A 53 5.01 -6.59 -10.25
C VAL A 53 3.75 -7.40 -10.54
N GLN A 54 3.87 -8.69 -10.86
CA GLN A 54 2.72 -9.56 -11.06
C GLN A 54 1.79 -9.59 -9.83
N SER A 55 2.35 -9.63 -8.62
CA SER A 55 1.58 -9.62 -7.38
C SER A 55 0.78 -8.31 -7.21
N CYS A 56 1.37 -7.17 -7.57
CA CYS A 56 0.69 -5.87 -7.60
C CYS A 56 -0.47 -5.89 -8.61
N GLU A 57 -0.23 -6.38 -9.84
CA GLU A 57 -1.27 -6.45 -10.85
C GLU A 57 -2.43 -7.37 -10.42
N ASP A 58 -2.12 -8.53 -9.85
CA ASP A 58 -3.11 -9.52 -9.44
C ASP A 58 -3.95 -9.00 -8.28
N LEU A 59 -3.34 -8.32 -7.31
CA LEU A 59 -4.02 -7.63 -6.22
C LEU A 59 -5.05 -6.62 -6.77
N ILE A 60 -4.60 -5.72 -7.64
CA ILE A 60 -5.47 -4.69 -8.23
C ILE A 60 -6.59 -5.33 -9.05
N ARG A 61 -6.28 -6.33 -9.89
CA ARG A 61 -7.31 -7.02 -10.69
C ARG A 61 -8.37 -7.69 -9.81
N ARG A 62 -7.95 -8.29 -8.70
CA ARG A 62 -8.84 -8.97 -7.75
C ARG A 62 -9.76 -7.98 -7.04
N ASP A 63 -9.20 -6.88 -6.54
CA ASP A 63 -9.88 -6.08 -5.51
C ASP A 63 -10.38 -4.70 -5.99
N ARG A 64 -10.08 -4.27 -7.22
CA ARG A 64 -10.47 -2.94 -7.76
C ARG A 64 -11.98 -2.63 -7.80
N ASN A 65 -12.84 -3.62 -7.56
CA ASN A 65 -14.29 -3.42 -7.51
C ASN A 65 -14.82 -3.22 -6.08
N TYR A 66 -13.97 -3.34 -5.05
CA TYR A 66 -14.34 -2.98 -3.68
C TYR A 66 -14.21 -1.47 -3.51
N ALA A 67 -15.34 -0.79 -3.25
CA ALA A 67 -15.38 0.67 -3.15
C ALA A 67 -14.63 1.20 -1.92
N SER A 68 -14.41 0.35 -0.92
CA SER A 68 -13.61 0.64 0.26
C SER A 68 -12.13 0.85 -0.04
N VAL A 69 -11.59 0.27 -1.12
CA VAL A 69 -10.16 0.41 -1.47
C VAL A 69 -9.93 1.77 -2.15
N VAL A 70 -9.14 2.63 -1.49
CA VAL A 70 -8.86 4.00 -1.99
C VAL A 70 -7.43 4.18 -2.51
N ALA A 71 -6.51 3.29 -2.13
CA ALA A 71 -5.12 3.34 -2.52
C ALA A 71 -4.48 1.94 -2.48
N TRP A 72 -3.37 1.78 -3.18
CA TRP A 72 -2.66 0.51 -3.38
C TRP A 72 -1.21 0.63 -2.94
N GLU A 73 -0.85 -0.12 -1.90
CA GLU A 73 0.52 -0.27 -1.42
C GLU A 73 1.18 -1.45 -2.13
N CYS A 74 1.68 -1.22 -3.35
CA CYS A 74 2.52 -2.19 -4.05
C CYS A 74 4.00 -2.15 -3.60
N SER A 75 4.32 -1.28 -2.65
CA SER A 75 5.62 -1.19 -1.98
C SER A 75 5.82 -2.38 -1.03
N LEU A 76 7.02 -2.98 -1.05
CA LEU A 76 7.41 -3.98 -0.04
C LEU A 76 7.70 -3.24 1.27
N ASN A 77 6.98 -3.55 2.34
CA ASN A 77 7.07 -2.80 3.58
C ASN A 77 8.49 -2.86 4.19
N GLU A 78 9.05 -1.71 4.56
CA GLU A 78 10.38 -1.61 5.19
C GLU A 78 11.50 -2.30 4.39
N SER A 79 11.35 -2.43 3.07
CA SER A 79 12.36 -2.96 2.16
C SER A 79 12.94 -1.84 1.31
N ASP A 80 14.26 -1.61 1.36
CA ASP A 80 14.95 -0.67 0.48
C ASP A 80 14.93 -1.19 -0.96
N MET A 81 14.35 -0.42 -1.89
CA MET A 81 14.16 -0.79 -3.28
C MET A 81 14.79 0.24 -4.23
N PRO A 82 15.36 -0.18 -5.37
CA PRO A 82 15.85 0.77 -6.37
C PRO A 82 14.74 1.71 -6.86
N TYR A 83 15.04 2.99 -7.05
CA TYR A 83 14.10 3.99 -7.57
C TYR A 83 13.40 3.57 -8.88
N ALA A 84 14.13 2.88 -9.78
CA ALA A 84 13.56 2.38 -11.03
C ALA A 84 12.48 1.32 -10.79
N PHE A 85 12.67 0.49 -9.76
CA PHE A 85 11.69 -0.53 -9.38
C PHE A 85 10.48 0.10 -8.68
N ILE A 86 10.70 1.08 -7.79
CA ILE A 86 9.62 1.89 -7.19
C ILE A 86 8.76 2.55 -8.27
N ALA A 87 9.38 3.20 -9.26
CA ALA A 87 8.68 3.82 -10.38
C ALA A 87 7.85 2.80 -11.17
N THR A 88 8.41 1.61 -11.41
CA THR A 88 7.70 0.51 -12.07
C THR A 88 6.44 0.13 -11.29
N LEU A 89 6.54 -0.08 -9.97
CA LEU A 89 5.39 -0.44 -9.13
C LEU A 89 4.31 0.64 -9.11
N SER A 90 4.71 1.91 -9.04
CA SER A 90 3.79 3.06 -9.12
C SER A 90 3.06 3.10 -10.47
N GLU A 91 3.80 2.94 -11.57
CA GLU A 91 3.23 2.89 -12.92
C GLU A 91 2.27 1.70 -13.10
N THR A 92 2.60 0.53 -12.55
CA THR A 92 1.73 -0.65 -12.57
C THR A 92 0.37 -0.34 -11.95
N VAL A 93 0.32 0.39 -10.82
CA VAL A 93 -0.95 0.80 -10.20
C VAL A 93 -1.81 1.60 -11.17
N HIS A 94 -1.24 2.63 -11.79
CA HIS A 94 -1.97 3.51 -12.70
C HIS A 94 -2.35 2.84 -14.03
N GLN A 95 -1.55 1.90 -14.52
CA GLN A 95 -1.86 1.13 -15.73
C GLN A 95 -3.05 0.19 -15.50
N HIS A 96 -3.12 -0.46 -14.34
CA HIS A 96 -4.17 -1.44 -14.04
C HIS A 96 -5.44 -0.83 -13.47
N PHE A 97 -5.33 0.34 -12.84
CA PHE A 97 -6.47 1.10 -12.38
C PHE A 97 -6.24 2.62 -12.54
N PRO A 98 -6.58 3.18 -13.73
CA PRO A 98 -6.44 4.60 -13.99
C PRO A 98 -7.22 5.46 -12.99
N GLY A 99 -6.53 6.43 -12.37
CA GLY A 99 -7.10 7.30 -11.35
C GLY A 99 -6.97 6.79 -9.90
N ALA A 100 -6.40 5.59 -9.70
CA ALA A 100 -6.05 5.11 -8.37
C ALA A 100 -4.78 5.80 -7.82
N PHE A 101 -4.62 5.77 -6.50
CA PHE A 101 -3.41 6.23 -5.81
C PHE A 101 -2.50 5.06 -5.49
N SER A 102 -1.22 5.21 -5.83
CA SER A 102 -0.14 4.35 -5.37
C SER A 102 0.36 4.82 -3.99
N ALA A 103 0.80 3.88 -3.16
CA ALA A 103 1.31 4.17 -1.82
C ALA A 103 2.56 3.34 -1.52
N GLY A 104 3.46 3.88 -0.70
CA GLY A 104 4.63 3.13 -0.27
C GLY A 104 5.51 3.84 0.74
N TRP A 105 6.40 3.05 1.34
CA TRP A 105 7.21 3.49 2.48
C TRP A 105 8.46 4.28 2.08
N GLU A 106 8.71 4.38 0.77
CA GLU A 106 9.74 5.18 0.14
C GLU A 106 9.12 6.27 -0.74
N HIS A 107 9.91 7.26 -1.15
CA HIS A 107 9.45 8.30 -2.08
C HIS A 107 9.30 7.74 -3.51
N GLY A 108 8.34 8.29 -4.28
CA GLY A 108 8.04 7.86 -5.65
C GLY A 108 6.60 7.41 -5.89
N TYR A 109 5.85 7.23 -4.80
CA TYR A 109 4.40 6.95 -4.82
C TYR A 109 3.58 8.24 -4.59
N ASP A 110 2.29 8.20 -4.94
CA ASP A 110 1.37 9.32 -4.71
C ASP A 110 1.18 9.62 -3.22
N ILE A 111 1.13 8.57 -2.40
CA ILE A 111 0.98 8.64 -0.95
C ILE A 111 2.24 8.10 -0.29
N PHE A 112 2.94 8.96 0.45
CA PHE A 112 4.05 8.52 1.28
C PHE A 112 3.50 7.91 2.57
N VAL A 113 3.86 6.66 2.87
CA VAL A 113 3.48 6.00 4.11
C VAL A 113 4.71 5.85 5.00
N GLN A 114 4.65 6.16 6.29
CA GLN A 114 5.84 6.02 7.13
C GLN A 114 5.47 5.69 8.57
N ALA A 115 6.15 4.69 9.13
CA ALA A 115 6.05 4.33 10.53
C ALA A 115 6.59 5.46 11.41
N ARG A 116 5.93 5.72 12.54
CA ARG A 116 6.34 6.77 13.50
C ARG A 116 7.78 6.59 13.99
N GLN A 117 8.23 5.35 14.15
CA GLN A 117 9.58 5.05 14.65
C GLN A 117 10.69 5.58 13.73
N HIS A 118 10.43 5.68 12.42
CA HIS A 118 11.37 6.23 11.44
C HIS A 118 11.45 7.77 11.48
N ARG A 119 10.54 8.43 12.22
CA ARG A 119 10.42 9.90 12.28
C ARG A 119 11.04 10.54 13.52
N LEU A 120 11.54 9.77 14.49
CA LEU A 120 11.83 10.25 15.85
C LEU A 120 12.83 11.42 15.96
N GLN A 121 13.56 11.81 14.90
CA GLN A 121 14.49 12.95 14.91
C GLN A 121 14.44 13.90 13.70
N HIS A 122 13.54 13.71 12.73
CA HIS A 122 13.56 14.46 11.45
C HIS A 122 12.16 14.83 10.98
N TYR A 123 11.54 15.86 11.56
CA TYR A 123 10.30 16.40 10.99
C TYR A 123 10.61 17.36 9.85
N GLU A 124 10.26 16.94 8.64
CA GLU A 124 10.10 17.81 7.48
C GLU A 124 8.60 17.93 7.16
N THR A 125 8.17 19.12 6.75
CA THR A 125 6.78 19.33 6.32
C THR A 125 6.51 18.51 5.06
N PRO A 126 5.56 17.56 5.06
CA PRO A 126 5.27 16.78 3.87
C PRO A 126 4.82 17.66 2.71
N THR A 127 5.38 17.43 1.53
CA THR A 127 5.02 18.12 0.28
C THR A 127 4.02 17.32 -0.57
N GLN A 128 3.71 16.09 -0.14
CA GLN A 128 2.75 15.19 -0.78
C GLN A 128 1.83 14.56 0.28
N PRO A 129 0.72 13.92 -0.13
CA PRO A 129 -0.11 13.14 0.78
C PRO A 129 0.74 12.17 1.63
N TYR A 130 0.48 12.17 2.93
CA TYR A 130 1.29 11.48 3.91
C TYR A 130 0.41 10.73 4.91
N ILE A 131 0.71 9.44 5.14
CA ILE A 131 0.05 8.59 6.13
C ILE A 131 1.07 8.14 7.17
N VAL A 132 0.78 8.36 8.46
CA VAL A 132 1.49 7.66 9.54
C VAL A 132 1.00 6.21 9.52
N SER A 133 1.80 5.30 8.95
CA SER A 133 1.36 3.93 8.68
C SER A 133 1.29 3.07 9.94
N GLU A 134 2.16 3.33 10.91
CA GLU A 134 2.31 2.55 12.14
C GLU A 134 2.66 3.49 13.29
N TYR A 135 1.83 3.48 14.34
CA TYR A 135 2.02 4.26 15.56
C TYR A 135 1.20 3.68 16.72
N GLY A 136 1.55 4.09 17.94
CA GLY A 136 1.01 3.62 19.21
C GLY A 136 2.06 3.76 20.31
#